data_AF-A0A2E4N902-F1
#
_entry.id   AF-A0A2E4N902-F1
#
_cell.length_a   1.000
_cell.length_b   1.000
_cell.length_c   1.000
_cell.angle_alpha   90.00
_cell.angle_beta   90.00
_cell.angle_gamma   90.00
#
_symmetry.space_group_name_H-M   'P 1'
#
loop_
_entity.id
_entity.type
_entity.pdbx_description
1 polymer ?
#
loop_
_entity_poly.entity_id
_entity_poly.type
_entity_poly.pdbx_seq_one_letter_code
_entity_poly.pdbx_strand_id
1 'polypeptide(L)'
;MHGLQGNIFRFKNGSIWEKIDSPTNAILHRGLQLKDGRVVIASGAGELLLGNGEGRLFQVEPLLEKAAVPTDFWQSEDGSLLITTDRGVFRITLDELN
;
A
#
# COMPACT_ATOMS: atom_id res chain seq x y z
N MET A 1 3.73 0.50 -10.40
CA MET A 1 4.69 -0.61 -10.24
C MET A 1 5.54 -0.28 -9.03
N HIS A 2 5.69 -1.22 -8.11
CA HIS A 2 6.55 -1.09 -6.93
C HIS A 2 7.74 -2.02 -7.10
N GLY A 3 8.95 -1.53 -6.80
CA GLY A 3 10.21 -2.22 -7.05
C GLY A 3 10.99 -2.50 -5.77
N LEU A 4 11.91 -3.47 -5.84
CA LEU A 4 12.91 -3.75 -4.81
C LEU A 4 13.56 -2.42 -4.32
N GLN A 5 13.74 -2.29 -3.00
CA GLN A 5 14.29 -1.10 -2.30
C GLN A 5 13.38 0.15 -2.30
N GLY A 6 12.10 0.02 -1.96
CA GLY A 6 11.24 1.19 -1.74
C GLY A 6 10.93 2.02 -2.99
N ASN A 7 11.21 1.53 -4.20
CA ASN A 7 11.01 2.34 -5.39
C ASN A 7 9.52 2.36 -5.79
N ILE A 8 8.93 3.56 -5.77
CA ILE A 8 7.56 3.79 -6.22
C ILE A 8 7.62 4.52 -7.57
N PHE A 9 6.98 3.94 -8.58
CA PHE A 9 6.83 4.55 -9.89
C PHE A 9 5.36 4.69 -10.27
N ARG A 10 4.97 5.91 -10.63
CA ARG A 10 3.65 6.24 -11.14
C ARG A 10 3.69 6.32 -12.66
N PHE A 11 2.76 5.63 -13.31
CA PHE A 11 2.55 5.76 -14.74
C PHE A 11 1.61 6.94 -15.00
N LYS A 12 2.04 7.87 -15.85
CA LYS A 12 1.27 9.04 -16.24
C LYS A 12 1.31 9.20 -17.76
N ASN A 13 0.14 9.49 -18.34
CA ASN A 13 -0.01 9.87 -19.74
C ASN A 13 0.59 8.89 -20.77
N GLY A 14 0.46 7.58 -20.56
CA GLY A 14 0.75 6.59 -21.59
C GLY A 14 2.24 6.28 -21.84
N SER A 15 3.17 7.06 -21.29
CA SER A 15 4.61 6.85 -21.55
C SER A 15 5.56 7.37 -20.47
N ILE A 16 5.08 8.11 -19.47
CA ILE A 16 5.95 8.76 -18.47
C ILE A 16 5.86 7.99 -17.16
N TRP A 17 7.00 7.48 -16.70
CA TRP A 17 7.18 6.97 -15.36
C TRP A 17 7.78 8.08 -14.48
N GLU A 18 7.00 8.53 -13.51
CA GLU A 18 7.44 9.48 -12.49
C GLU A 18 7.90 8.68 -11.26
N LYS A 19 9.14 8.91 -10.82
CA LYS A 19 9.62 8.38 -9.54
C LYS A 19 8.99 9.20 -8.42
N ILE A 20 8.41 8.51 -7.45
CA ILE A 20 7.82 9.11 -6.26
C ILE A 20 8.75 8.84 -5.08
N ASP A 21 8.93 9.84 -4.23
CA ASP A 21 9.68 9.68 -2.98
C ASP A 21 8.94 8.70 -2.08
N SER A 22 9.63 7.65 -1.67
CA SER A 22 9.11 6.67 -0.73
C SER A 22 9.48 7.09 0.69
N PRO A 23 8.54 7.01 1.65
CA PRO A 23 8.84 7.25 3.06
C PRO A 23 9.67 6.12 3.70
N THR A 24 9.91 5.02 2.97
CA THR A 24 10.64 3.84 3.44
C THR A 24 11.58 3.30 2.38
N ASN A 25 12.68 2.69 2.81
CA ASN A 25 13.60 1.94 1.94
C ASN A 25 13.31 0.44 1.94
N ALA A 26 12.26 0.00 2.65
CA ALA A 26 11.86 -1.39 2.74
C ALA A 26 11.45 -1.98 1.37
N ILE A 27 11.42 -3.31 1.30
CA ILE A 27 10.84 -4.00 0.14
C ILE A 27 9.35 -3.66 0.09
N LEU A 28 8.84 -3.32 -1.09
CA LEU A 28 7.41 -3.16 -1.33
C LEU A 28 6.88 -4.47 -1.93
N HIS A 29 5.82 -5.03 -1.37
CA HIS A 29 5.28 -6.34 -1.78
C HIS A 29 4.14 -6.24 -2.79
N ARG A 30 3.18 -5.34 -2.55
CA ARG A 30 2.01 -5.13 -3.39
C ARG A 30 1.57 -3.67 -3.33
N GLY A 31 1.20 -3.08 -4.47
CA GLY A 31 0.37 -1.87 -4.53
C GLY A 31 -1.04 -2.18 -5.04
N LEU A 32 -2.05 -1.50 -4.49
CA LEU A 32 -3.45 -1.55 -4.92
C LEU A 32 -4.03 -0.14 -4.95
N GLN A 33 -4.70 0.23 -6.04
CA GLN A 33 -5.58 1.38 -6.05
C GLN A 33 -6.94 0.96 -5.51
N LEU A 34 -7.39 1.62 -4.44
CA LEU A 34 -8.68 1.41 -3.82
C LEU A 34 -9.79 2.04 -4.69
N LYS A 35 -11.02 1.56 -4.52
CA LYS A 35 -12.23 2.07 -5.19
C LYS A 35 -12.47 3.56 -4.95
N ASP A 36 -12.02 4.11 -3.83
CA ASP A 36 -12.11 5.54 -3.49
C ASP A 36 -10.99 6.39 -4.13
N GLY A 37 -10.09 5.77 -4.89
CA GLY A 37 -9.00 6.40 -5.60
C GLY A 37 -7.67 6.43 -4.84
N ARG A 38 -7.67 6.22 -3.50
CA ARG A 38 -6.43 6.11 -2.72
C ARG A 38 -5.58 4.93 -3.19
N VAL A 39 -4.30 4.96 -2.86
CA VAL A 39 -3.37 3.86 -3.17
C VAL A 39 -2.84 3.29 -1.86
N VAL A 40 -2.89 1.98 -1.68
CA VAL A 40 -2.25 1.29 -0.55
C VAL A 40 -1.09 0.43 -1.04
N ILE A 41 0.03 0.45 -0.33
CA ILE A 41 1.20 -0.37 -0.63
C ILE A 41 1.64 -1.15 0.62
N ALA A 42 1.87 -2.45 0.47
CA ALA A 42 2.40 -3.33 1.49
C ALA A 42 3.92 -3.16 1.59
N SER A 43 4.42 -2.78 2.75
CA SER A 43 5.85 -2.66 3.03
C SER A 43 6.34 -3.83 3.88
N GLY A 44 7.48 -4.38 3.50
CA GLY A 44 8.19 -5.44 4.21
C GLY A 44 8.69 -5.03 5.61
N ALA A 45 8.53 -3.75 6.00
CA ALA A 45 8.78 -3.29 7.35
C ALA A 45 7.60 -3.52 8.33
N GLY A 46 6.50 -4.13 7.88
CA GLY A 46 5.31 -4.37 8.72
C GLY A 46 4.32 -3.20 8.76
N GLU A 47 4.38 -2.34 7.74
CA GLU A 47 3.58 -1.11 7.62
C GLU A 47 2.85 -1.07 6.26
N LEU A 48 1.83 -0.22 6.17
CA LEU A 48 1.15 0.12 4.93
C LEU A 48 1.58 1.53 4.53
N LEU A 49 1.80 1.76 3.23
CA LEU A 49 1.97 3.10 2.69
C LEU A 49 0.66 3.53 2.06
N LEU A 50 0.05 4.59 2.58
CA LEU A 50 -1.22 5.12 2.10
C LEU A 50 -1.00 6.39 1.30
N GLY A 51 -1.26 6.29 0.00
CA GLY A 51 -1.24 7.37 -0.95
C GLY A 51 -2.61 8.00 -1.14
N ASN A 52 -2.63 9.31 -1.29
CA ASN A 52 -3.84 10.03 -1.70
C ASN A 52 -4.27 9.66 -3.13
N GLY A 53 -5.42 10.17 -3.58
CA GLY A 53 -5.94 9.91 -4.92
C GLY A 53 -5.03 10.32 -6.08
N GLU A 54 -4.02 11.16 -5.82
CA GLU A 54 -3.01 11.52 -6.81
C GLU A 54 -1.79 10.59 -6.82
N GLY A 55 -1.60 9.76 -5.79
CA GLY A 55 -0.48 8.82 -5.68
C GLY A 55 0.90 9.49 -5.65
N ARG A 56 0.98 10.73 -5.13
CA ARG A 56 2.23 11.52 -5.10
C ARG A 56 2.91 11.57 -3.75
N LEU A 57 2.14 11.41 -2.68
CA LEU A 57 2.62 11.45 -1.31
C LEU A 57 2.05 10.23 -0.60
N PHE A 58 2.88 9.56 0.18
CA PHE A 58 2.53 8.38 0.94
C PHE A 58 2.75 8.64 2.44
N GLN A 59 1.74 8.32 3.24
CA GLN A 59 1.82 8.28 4.69
C GLN A 59 2.07 6.84 5.15
N VAL A 60 2.80 6.69 6.25
CA VAL A 60 3.08 5.39 6.86
C VAL A 60 1.99 5.08 7.87
N GLU A 61 1.20 4.05 7.59
CA GLU A 61 0.18 3.54 8.49
C GLU A 61 0.66 2.22 9.11
N PRO A 62 0.86 2.15 10.43
CA PRO A 62 1.25 0.90 11.08
C PRO A 62 0.12 -0.13 10.96
N LEU A 63 0.49 -1.39 10.69
CA LEU A 63 -0.49 -2.46 10.76
C LEU A 63 -0.87 -2.69 12.22
N LEU A 64 -2.18 -2.80 12.51
CA LEU A 64 -2.71 -3.00 13.87
C LEU A 64 -2.00 -4.16 14.60
N GLU A 65 -1.70 -5.22 13.87
CA GLU A 65 -0.82 -6.29 14.33
C GLU A 65 0.64 -5.98 13.97
N LYS A 66 1.34 -5.27 14.87
CA LYS A 66 2.70 -4.76 14.68
C LYS A 66 3.78 -5.81 14.33
N ALA A 67 3.47 -7.10 14.42
CA ALA A 67 4.40 -8.19 14.13
C ALA A 67 4.15 -8.86 12.76
N ALA A 68 3.06 -8.50 12.08
CA ALA A 68 2.70 -9.09 10.79
C ALA A 68 3.25 -8.24 9.63
N VAL A 69 3.81 -8.91 8.62
CA VAL A 69 4.33 -8.29 7.41
C VAL A 69 3.30 -8.45 6.29
N PRO A 70 2.70 -7.36 5.79
CA PRO A 70 1.73 -7.42 4.71
C PRO A 70 2.40 -7.83 3.39
N THR A 71 1.73 -8.68 2.63
CA THR A 71 2.25 -9.24 1.36
C THR A 71 1.34 -8.98 0.17
N ASP A 72 0.02 -9.01 0.35
CA ASP A 72 -0.96 -8.76 -0.70
C ASP A 72 -2.26 -8.16 -0.14
N PHE A 73 -3.09 -7.64 -1.04
CA PHE A 73 -4.34 -6.97 -0.72
C PHE A 73 -5.50 -7.42 -1.62
N TRP A 74 -6.69 -7.45 -1.04
CA TRP A 74 -7.95 -7.49 -1.78
C TRP A 74 -8.96 -6.52 -1.17
N GLN A 75 -9.54 -5.65 -1.99
CA GLN A 75 -10.66 -4.84 -1.54
C GLN A 75 -11.98 -5.60 -1.76
N SER A 76 -12.69 -5.85 -0.68
CA SER A 76 -14.00 -6.50 -0.67
C SER A 76 -15.10 -5.62 -1.28
N GLU A 77 -16.28 -6.21 -1.50
CA GLU A 77 -17.42 -5.50 -2.07
C GLU A 77 -17.87 -4.33 -1.19
N ASP A 78 -17.92 -4.55 0.12
CA ASP A 78 -18.24 -3.57 1.17
C ASP A 78 -17.15 -2.49 1.40
N GLY A 79 -16.08 -2.52 0.61
CA GLY A 79 -15.00 -1.53 0.67
C GLY A 79 -13.87 -1.88 1.65
N SER A 80 -14.05 -2.86 2.54
CA SER A 80 -12.99 -3.32 3.45
C SER A 80 -11.79 -3.90 2.71
N LEU A 81 -10.63 -3.90 3.37
CA LEU A 81 -9.39 -4.44 2.85
C LEU A 81 -9.06 -5.76 3.55
N LEU A 82 -9.00 -6.84 2.78
CA LEU A 82 -8.35 -8.09 3.18
C LEU A 82 -6.85 -7.94 2.93
N ILE A 83 -6.06 -8.22 3.96
CA ILE A 83 -4.60 -8.13 3.95
C ILE A 83 -4.05 -9.51 4.23
N THR A 84 -3.27 -10.06 3.31
CA THR A 84 -2.50 -11.27 3.59
C THR A 84 -1.17 -10.89 4.21
N THR A 85 -0.73 -11.66 5.20
CA THR A 85 0.54 -11.43 5.91
C THR A 85 1.27 -12.75 6.12
N ASP A 86 2.47 -12.69 6.69
CA ASP A 86 3.19 -13.86 7.20
C ASP A 86 2.53 -14.50 8.44
N ARG A 87 1.55 -13.82 9.07
CA ARG A 87 0.82 -14.27 10.26
C ARG A 87 -0.63 -14.65 10.02
N GLY A 88 -1.12 -14.58 8.79
CA GLY A 88 -2.49 -14.90 8.42
C GLY A 88 -3.16 -13.81 7.62
N VAL A 89 -4.50 -13.83 7.59
CA VAL A 89 -5.32 -12.88 6.84
C VAL A 89 -6.08 -11.99 7.82
N PHE A 90 -5.94 -10.68 7.65
CA PHE A 90 -6.64 -9.67 8.44
C PHE A 90 -7.64 -8.93 7.56
N ARG A 91 -8.73 -8.47 8.18
CA ARG A 91 -9.69 -7.58 7.55
C ARG A 91 -9.69 -6.26 8.30
N ILE A 92 -9.49 -5.16 7.57
CA ILE A 92 -9.62 -3.81 8.10
C ILE A 92 -10.66 -3.03 7.30
N THR A 93 -11.38 -2.15 7.97
CA THR A 93 -12.23 -1.13 7.35
C THR A 93 -11.38 0.04 6.88
N LEU A 94 -11.86 0.77 5.89
CA LEU A 94 -11.14 1.93 5.38
C LEU A 94 -11.10 3.10 6.36
N ASP A 95 -12.00 3.13 7.36
CA ASP A 95 -12.02 4.13 8.42
C ASP A 95 -10.92 3.87 9.47
N GLU A 96 -10.36 2.66 9.51
CA GLU A 96 -9.19 2.30 10.31
C GLU A 96 -7.86 2.69 9.62
N LEU A 97 -7.93 3.17 8.36
CA LEU A 97 -6.82 3.76 7.62
C LEU A 97 -6.99 5.29 7.62
N ASN A 98 -6.07 6.03 8.25
CA ASN A 98 -6.16 7.49 8.36
C ASN A 98 -6.25 8.23 7.00
#